data_AF-A0A656AZF2-F1
#
_entry.id   AF-A0A656AZF2-F1
#
_cell.length_a   1.000
_cell.length_b   1.000
_cell.length_c   1.000
_cell.angle_alpha   90.00
_cell.angle_beta   90.00
_cell.angle_gamma   90.00
#
_symmetry.space_group_name_H-M   'P 1'
#
loop_
_entity.id
_entity.type
_entity.pdbx_description
1 polymer ?
#
loop_
_entity_poly.entity_id
_entity_poly.type
_entity_poly.pdbx_seq_one_letter_code
_entity_poly.pdbx_strand_id
1 'polypeptide(L)'
;MIHVKGEFDRESFNEAFMMHTSTSPQYGIVASTETAAAMMRGNTGRKLMQDSIDRAIRFRKEIKRLKGESEGWFFDVWQPENIETTECWKLDPNQDWHGFKNLDDNHMYLDPIKITLLTPGMSKDGELEQSGIPASLVSKYLDEHGIVVEKTGPYNLLFLFSIGIDKSKAMQLLRGLTEFKRGYDLNLTIRTMLPSLYREDPVFYEGMRIQELAQGIHDLTRKYQLPELMYKAFDVLPEMKVTPHVAWQQELRGQTEEILLNEMVGRVSANMILPYPPGVPLVLPGEMVTDSSRPVLDFLEMLCEIGAHYPGFETDIHGLYRQKDGSYTVKVLKD
;
A
#
# COMPACT_ATOMS: atom_id res chain seq x y z
N MET A 1 -5.23 -22.72 -0.42
CA MET A 1 -5.41 -23.98 -1.18
C MET A 1 -4.20 -24.12 -2.10
N ILE A 2 -3.64 -25.32 -2.27
CA ILE A 2 -2.60 -25.58 -3.26
C ILE A 2 -3.27 -26.22 -4.48
N HIS A 3 -3.20 -25.59 -5.64
CA HIS A 3 -3.74 -26.11 -6.89
C HIS A 3 -2.57 -26.50 -7.80
N VAL A 4 -2.46 -27.77 -8.16
CA VAL A 4 -1.41 -28.28 -9.05
C VAL A 4 -2.03 -28.63 -10.40
N LYS A 5 -1.44 -28.13 -11.48
CA LYS A 5 -1.78 -28.49 -12.86
C LYS A 5 -0.54 -29.09 -13.52
N GLY A 6 -0.61 -30.37 -13.90
CA GLY A 6 0.51 -31.15 -14.39
C GLY A 6 0.82 -32.33 -13.47
N GLU A 7 1.89 -33.05 -13.78
CA GLU A 7 2.34 -34.21 -13.01
C GLU A 7 3.28 -33.78 -11.88
N PHE A 8 3.20 -34.47 -10.74
CA PHE A 8 4.08 -34.29 -9.61
C PHE A 8 4.22 -35.59 -8.83
N ASP A 9 5.35 -35.76 -8.13
CA ASP A 9 5.56 -36.91 -7.25
C ASP A 9 4.71 -36.76 -5.99
N ARG A 10 3.71 -37.63 -5.85
CA ARG A 10 2.71 -37.53 -4.78
C ARG A 10 3.30 -37.77 -3.39
N GLU A 11 4.22 -38.72 -3.27
CA GLU A 11 4.81 -39.10 -1.99
C GLU A 11 5.69 -37.97 -1.46
N SER A 12 6.63 -37.48 -2.27
CA SER A 12 7.51 -36.36 -1.92
C SER A 12 6.73 -35.09 -1.62
N PHE A 13 5.69 -34.79 -2.40
CA PHE A 13 4.84 -33.63 -2.14
C PHE A 13 4.07 -33.77 -0.81
N ASN A 14 3.56 -34.97 -0.52
CA ASN A 14 2.84 -35.22 0.73
C ASN A 14 3.78 -35.12 1.95
N GLU A 15 5.03 -35.58 1.85
CA GLU A 15 6.04 -35.36 2.89
C GLU A 15 6.26 -33.87 3.16
N ALA A 16 6.49 -33.07 2.11
CA ALA A 16 6.64 -31.62 2.26
C ALA A 16 5.38 -30.95 2.85
N PHE A 17 4.18 -31.41 2.47
CA PHE A 17 2.93 -30.93 3.03
C PHE A 17 2.82 -31.26 4.54
N MET A 18 3.19 -32.46 4.95
CA MET A 18 3.17 -32.88 6.36
C MET A 18 4.24 -32.19 7.21
N MET A 19 5.39 -31.80 6.65
CA MET A 19 6.40 -31.00 7.36
C MET A 19 5.87 -29.67 7.89
N HIS A 20 4.83 -29.12 7.28
CA HIS A 20 4.26 -27.80 7.62
C HIS A 20 2.81 -27.84 8.15
N THR A 21 2.16 -29.01 8.11
CA THR A 21 0.77 -29.14 8.56
C THR A 21 0.73 -29.73 9.95
N SER A 22 0.03 -29.08 10.88
CA SER A 22 -0.17 -29.61 12.23
C SER A 22 -0.83 -30.99 12.19
N THR A 23 -0.39 -31.89 13.08
CA THR A 23 -1.01 -33.21 13.30
C THR A 23 -2.41 -33.11 13.94
N SER A 24 -2.84 -31.92 14.36
CA SER A 24 -4.17 -31.65 14.91
C SER A 24 -4.79 -30.43 14.21
N PRO A 25 -5.22 -30.58 12.94
CA PRO A 25 -5.78 -29.46 12.19
C PRO A 25 -7.10 -29.00 12.80
N GLN A 26 -7.40 -27.71 12.66
CA GLN A 26 -8.66 -27.14 13.12
C GLN A 26 -9.76 -27.44 12.08
N TYR A 27 -10.71 -28.30 12.45
CA TYR A 27 -11.72 -28.83 11.52
C TYR A 27 -12.69 -27.77 10.99
N GLY A 28 -12.92 -26.69 11.72
CA GLY A 28 -13.71 -25.55 11.24
C GLY A 28 -13.06 -24.84 10.05
N ILE A 29 -11.74 -24.67 10.05
CA ILE A 29 -10.96 -24.08 8.96
C ILE A 29 -11.02 -25.01 7.75
N VAL A 30 -10.84 -26.32 7.95
CA VAL A 30 -10.99 -27.33 6.89
C VAL A 30 -12.39 -27.29 6.29
N ALA A 31 -13.43 -27.33 7.12
CA ALA A 31 -14.82 -27.27 6.68
C ALA A 31 -15.14 -25.93 5.97
N SER A 32 -14.60 -24.81 6.43
CA SER A 32 -14.77 -23.51 5.77
C SER A 32 -14.10 -23.45 4.40
N THR A 33 -12.96 -24.14 4.24
CA THR A 33 -12.22 -24.23 2.97
C THR A 33 -13.04 -25.01 1.94
N GLU A 34 -13.64 -26.13 2.34
CA GLU A 34 -14.55 -26.90 1.48
C GLU A 34 -15.85 -26.14 1.19
N THR A 35 -16.42 -25.48 2.20
CA THR A 35 -17.66 -24.69 2.06
C THR A 35 -17.45 -23.53 1.09
N ALA A 36 -16.31 -22.86 1.12
CA ALA A 36 -15.97 -21.80 0.16
C ALA A 36 -15.95 -22.33 -1.29
N ALA A 37 -15.40 -23.52 -1.52
CA ALA A 37 -15.44 -24.17 -2.83
C ALA A 37 -16.89 -24.50 -3.25
N ALA A 38 -17.71 -24.97 -2.30
CA ALA A 38 -19.13 -25.25 -2.55
C ALA A 38 -19.93 -23.98 -2.90
N MET A 39 -19.65 -22.84 -2.24
CA MET A 39 -20.25 -21.54 -2.55
C MET A 39 -19.90 -21.09 -3.98
N MET A 40 -18.69 -21.36 -4.44
CA MET A 40 -18.21 -20.99 -5.77
C MET A 40 -18.62 -21.96 -6.88
N ARG A 41 -19.28 -23.08 -6.55
CA ARG A 41 -19.63 -24.13 -7.52
C ARG A 41 -20.77 -23.70 -8.44
N GLY A 42 -20.58 -23.90 -9.74
CA GLY A 42 -21.63 -23.75 -10.76
C GLY A 42 -22.13 -22.31 -10.95
N ASN A 43 -23.41 -22.16 -11.28
CA ASN A 43 -23.98 -20.85 -11.62
C ASN A 43 -24.07 -19.90 -10.42
N THR A 44 -24.22 -20.42 -9.20
CA THR A 44 -24.26 -19.61 -7.98
C THR A 44 -22.95 -18.86 -7.76
N GLY A 45 -21.81 -19.56 -7.86
CA GLY A 45 -20.49 -18.93 -7.76
C GLY A 45 -20.22 -17.90 -8.85
N ARG A 46 -20.60 -18.22 -10.10
CA ARG A 46 -20.52 -17.27 -11.23
C ARG A 46 -21.32 -16.00 -10.94
N LYS A 47 -22.54 -16.14 -10.42
CA LYS A 47 -23.39 -15.00 -10.06
C LYS A 47 -22.80 -14.16 -8.93
N LEU A 48 -22.27 -14.79 -7.88
CA LEU A 48 -21.61 -14.10 -6.77
C LEU A 48 -20.42 -13.24 -7.25
N MET A 49 -19.58 -13.78 -8.13
CA MET A 49 -18.46 -13.05 -8.71
C MET A 49 -18.92 -11.95 -9.66
N GLN A 50 -19.87 -12.25 -10.56
CA GLN A 50 -20.41 -11.26 -11.49
C GLN A 50 -21.01 -10.07 -10.75
N ASP A 51 -21.77 -10.32 -9.68
CA ASP A 51 -22.37 -9.26 -8.88
C ASP A 51 -21.31 -8.37 -8.21
N SER A 52 -20.16 -8.94 -7.81
CA SER A 52 -19.02 -8.20 -7.27
C SER A 52 -18.36 -7.30 -8.32
N ILE A 53 -18.13 -7.85 -9.51
CA ILE A 53 -17.56 -7.13 -10.66
C ILE A 53 -18.49 -5.99 -11.08
N ASP A 54 -19.79 -6.26 -11.23
CA ASP A 54 -20.78 -5.26 -11.61
C ASP A 54 -20.89 -4.13 -10.58
N ARG A 55 -20.76 -4.44 -9.28
CA ARG A 55 -20.73 -3.43 -8.22
C ARG A 55 -19.47 -2.58 -8.30
N ALA A 56 -18.32 -3.19 -8.53
CA ALA A 56 -17.05 -2.47 -8.65
C ALA A 56 -17.06 -1.52 -9.86
N ILE A 57 -17.50 -1.98 -11.03
CA ILE A 57 -17.63 -1.15 -12.23
C ILE A 57 -18.64 -0.01 -12.01
N ARG A 58 -19.78 -0.29 -11.36
CA ARG A 58 -20.75 0.77 -11.00
C ARG A 58 -20.14 1.82 -10.08
N PHE A 59 -19.40 1.42 -9.05
CA PHE A 59 -18.72 2.34 -8.16
C PHE A 59 -17.68 3.20 -8.89
N ARG A 60 -16.89 2.60 -9.80
CA ARG A 60 -15.94 3.33 -10.66
C ARG A 60 -16.62 4.41 -11.50
N LYS A 61 -17.71 4.05 -12.18
CA LYS A 61 -18.52 5.00 -12.98
C LYS A 61 -19.10 6.11 -12.11
N GLU A 62 -19.54 5.79 -10.90
CA GLU A 62 -20.09 6.76 -9.96
C GLU A 62 -19.04 7.77 -9.46
N ILE A 63 -17.80 7.34 -9.19
CA ILE A 63 -16.71 8.26 -8.86
C ILE A 63 -16.41 9.19 -10.04
N LYS A 64 -16.32 8.67 -11.27
CA LYS A 64 -16.11 9.49 -12.49
C LYS A 64 -17.25 10.48 -12.72
N ARG A 65 -18.50 10.05 -12.50
CA ARG A 65 -19.69 10.92 -12.57
C ARG A 65 -19.61 12.06 -11.55
N LEU A 66 -19.36 11.74 -10.28
CA LEU A 66 -19.21 12.75 -9.23
C LEU A 66 -18.02 13.67 -9.48
N LYS A 67 -16.91 13.18 -10.04
CA LYS A 67 -15.79 14.03 -10.45
C LYS A 67 -16.19 15.04 -11.53
N GLY A 68 -17.04 14.66 -12.47
CA GLY A 68 -17.55 15.56 -13.52
C GLY A 68 -18.62 16.55 -13.06
N GLU A 69 -19.39 16.21 -12.02
CA GLU A 69 -20.48 17.07 -11.50
C GLU A 69 -20.08 17.94 -10.30
N SER A 70 -19.03 17.55 -9.56
CA SER A 70 -18.60 18.29 -8.38
C SER A 70 -17.87 19.57 -8.75
N GLU A 71 -18.10 20.64 -7.99
CA GLU A 71 -17.30 21.86 -8.11
C GLU A 71 -15.90 21.67 -7.51
N GLY A 72 -14.88 22.10 -8.26
CA GLY A 72 -13.48 22.04 -7.84
C GLY A 72 -12.91 20.62 -7.89
N TRP A 73 -12.11 20.27 -6.89
CA TRP A 73 -11.43 18.97 -6.83
C TRP A 73 -12.38 17.82 -6.45
N PHE A 74 -12.12 16.62 -6.95
CA PHE A 74 -12.72 15.38 -6.46
C PHE A 74 -11.71 14.23 -6.61
N PHE A 75 -11.99 13.10 -5.98
CA PHE A 75 -11.22 11.87 -6.19
C PHE A 75 -11.28 11.43 -7.65
N ASP A 76 -10.21 10.77 -8.12
CA ASP A 76 -10.23 10.04 -9.38
C ASP A 76 -10.07 8.54 -9.15
N VAL A 77 -10.21 7.76 -10.22
CA VAL A 77 -9.94 6.33 -10.23
C VAL A 77 -8.79 6.04 -11.18
N TRP A 78 -7.83 5.23 -10.73
CA TRP A 78 -6.77 4.69 -11.58
C TRP A 78 -7.37 3.59 -12.48
N GLN A 79 -7.72 3.97 -13.70
CA GLN A 79 -8.37 3.12 -14.71
C GLN A 79 -8.31 3.77 -16.11
N PRO A 80 -8.64 3.03 -17.18
CA PRO A 80 -8.86 3.61 -18.50
C PRO A 80 -10.00 4.63 -18.51
N GLU A 81 -9.97 5.53 -19.49
CA GLU A 81 -11.04 6.53 -19.69
C GLU A 81 -12.38 5.87 -20.07
N ASN A 82 -12.35 4.75 -20.81
CA ASN A 82 -13.53 3.98 -21.17
C ASN A 82 -13.55 2.62 -20.46
N ILE A 83 -14.59 2.38 -19.67
CA ILE A 83 -14.84 1.13 -18.93
C ILE A 83 -16.27 0.60 -19.19
N GLU A 84 -16.80 0.80 -20.40
CA GLU A 84 -18.14 0.32 -20.77
C GLU A 84 -18.25 -1.21 -20.84
N THR A 85 -17.13 -1.88 -21.11
CA THR A 85 -17.03 -3.34 -21.13
C THR A 85 -16.75 -3.91 -19.73
N THR A 86 -17.37 -5.05 -19.43
CA THR A 86 -17.07 -5.85 -18.23
C THR A 86 -15.97 -6.86 -18.56
N GLU A 87 -14.73 -6.46 -18.38
CA GLU A 87 -13.53 -7.28 -18.62
C GLU A 87 -12.38 -6.85 -17.70
N CYS A 88 -11.30 -7.62 -17.67
CA CYS A 88 -10.03 -7.09 -17.14
C CYS A 88 -9.42 -6.19 -18.21
N TRP A 89 -9.42 -4.88 -17.97
CA TRP A 89 -9.00 -3.92 -19.00
C TRP A 89 -7.50 -4.00 -19.23
N LYS A 90 -7.11 -4.23 -20.47
CA LYS A 90 -5.71 -4.25 -20.89
C LYS A 90 -5.05 -2.89 -20.62
N LEU A 91 -3.82 -2.91 -20.13
CA LEU A 91 -2.98 -1.72 -20.08
C LEU A 91 -2.31 -1.58 -21.46
N ASP A 92 -2.79 -0.62 -22.26
CA ASP A 92 -2.32 -0.35 -23.62
C ASP A 92 -1.09 0.59 -23.56
N PRO A 93 0.06 0.21 -24.14
CA PRO A 93 1.27 1.05 -24.13
C PRO A 93 1.09 2.45 -24.73
N ASN A 94 0.02 2.69 -25.51
CA ASN A 94 -0.31 3.99 -26.09
C ASN A 94 -1.22 4.86 -25.21
N GLN A 95 -1.55 4.42 -23.99
CA GLN A 95 -2.38 5.16 -23.06
C GLN A 95 -1.58 5.55 -21.80
N ASP A 96 -1.76 6.79 -21.35
CA ASP A 96 -0.94 7.32 -20.25
C ASP A 96 -1.56 7.16 -18.86
N TRP A 97 -2.83 6.72 -18.76
CA TRP A 97 -3.57 6.69 -17.48
C TRP A 97 -2.89 5.82 -16.41
N HIS A 98 -2.12 4.81 -16.82
CA HIS A 98 -1.46 3.87 -15.91
C HIS A 98 -0.09 4.34 -15.43
N GLY A 99 0.54 5.32 -16.09
CA GLY A 99 1.84 5.89 -15.68
C GLY A 99 3.08 4.99 -15.89
N PHE A 100 2.92 3.75 -16.35
CA PHE A 100 4.06 2.88 -16.71
C PHE A 100 4.72 3.31 -18.03
N LYS A 101 6.05 3.37 -18.03
CA LYS A 101 6.88 3.63 -19.22
C LYS A 101 7.29 2.32 -19.89
N ASN A 102 7.37 2.30 -21.22
CA ASN A 102 7.85 1.15 -22.02
C ASN A 102 7.13 -0.17 -21.68
N LEU A 103 5.80 -0.12 -21.52
CA LEU A 103 4.99 -1.29 -21.19
C LEU A 103 4.91 -2.26 -22.37
N ASP A 104 4.99 -3.56 -22.09
CA ASP A 104 4.73 -4.61 -23.09
C ASP A 104 3.24 -4.72 -23.43
N ASP A 105 2.93 -4.90 -24.71
CA ASP A 105 1.57 -5.11 -25.17
C ASP A 105 1.04 -6.51 -24.85
N ASN A 106 -0.26 -6.62 -24.54
CA ASN A 106 -0.94 -7.86 -24.14
C ASN A 106 -0.31 -8.57 -22.93
N HIS A 107 0.28 -7.79 -22.03
CA HIS A 107 0.96 -8.32 -20.86
C HIS A 107 0.14 -8.12 -19.58
N MET A 108 -0.27 -6.88 -19.31
CA MET A 108 -0.91 -6.49 -18.06
C MET A 108 -2.39 -6.15 -18.25
N TYR A 109 -3.20 -6.49 -17.24
CA TYR A 109 -4.64 -6.24 -17.21
C TYR A 109 -5.06 -5.73 -15.83
N LEU A 110 -5.99 -4.77 -15.80
CA LEU A 110 -6.57 -4.21 -14.59
C LEU A 110 -7.78 -5.04 -14.16
N ASP A 111 -7.69 -5.63 -12.97
CA ASP A 111 -8.81 -6.33 -12.32
C ASP A 111 -9.90 -5.31 -11.86
N PRO A 112 -11.16 -5.42 -12.34
CA PRO A 112 -12.23 -4.49 -11.99
C PRO A 112 -12.49 -4.37 -10.48
N ILE A 113 -12.33 -5.45 -9.71
CA ILE A 113 -12.69 -5.46 -8.27
C ILE A 113 -11.62 -4.85 -7.35
N LYS A 114 -10.47 -4.44 -7.91
CA LYS A 114 -9.39 -3.74 -7.20
C LYS A 114 -9.45 -2.26 -7.52
N ILE A 115 -10.19 -1.51 -6.72
CA ILE A 115 -10.44 -0.08 -6.99
C ILE A 115 -9.36 0.74 -6.30
N THR A 116 -8.49 1.35 -7.10
CA THR A 116 -7.52 2.34 -6.63
C THR A 116 -8.06 3.74 -6.88
N LEU A 117 -8.37 4.47 -5.81
CA LEU A 117 -8.71 5.89 -5.87
C LEU A 117 -7.45 6.74 -5.81
N LEU A 118 -7.47 7.87 -6.50
CA LEU A 118 -6.40 8.86 -6.52
C LEU A 118 -6.88 10.15 -5.84
N THR A 119 -6.03 10.71 -4.99
CA THR A 119 -6.24 12.03 -4.38
C THR A 119 -5.44 13.11 -5.13
N PRO A 120 -5.85 14.38 -5.08
CA PRO A 120 -5.08 15.48 -5.69
C PRO A 120 -3.66 15.58 -5.12
N GLY A 121 -2.70 16.03 -5.93
CA GLY A 121 -1.31 16.23 -5.51
C GLY A 121 -0.24 15.69 -6.46
N MET A 122 -0.63 14.86 -7.45
CA MET A 122 0.25 14.42 -8.53
C MET A 122 -0.45 14.59 -9.88
N SER A 123 0.29 15.12 -10.85
CA SER A 123 -0.17 15.26 -12.23
C SER A 123 -0.14 13.91 -12.97
N LYS A 124 -0.73 13.88 -14.18
CA LYS A 124 -0.67 12.70 -15.06
C LYS A 124 0.76 12.33 -15.46
N ASP A 125 1.67 13.30 -15.47
CA ASP A 125 3.08 13.10 -15.84
C ASP A 125 3.94 12.59 -14.67
N GLY A 126 3.35 12.44 -13.48
CA GLY A 126 4.06 12.00 -12.27
C GLY A 126 4.69 13.14 -11.46
N GLU A 127 4.47 14.40 -11.87
CA GLU A 127 4.99 15.58 -11.19
C GLU A 127 4.11 15.98 -10.00
N LEU A 128 4.73 16.46 -8.92
CA LEU A 128 3.99 16.97 -7.76
C LEU A 128 3.34 18.32 -8.08
N GLU A 129 2.04 18.42 -7.79
CA GLU A 129 1.28 19.68 -7.95
C GLU A 129 1.66 20.70 -6.87
N GLN A 130 1.16 21.95 -6.95
CA GLN A 130 1.40 22.96 -5.91
C GLN A 130 0.61 22.69 -4.62
N SER A 131 -0.57 22.11 -4.76
CA SER A 131 -1.47 21.75 -3.67
C SER A 131 -1.86 20.29 -3.80
N GLY A 132 -2.06 19.62 -2.68
CA GLY A 132 -2.43 18.21 -2.69
C GLY A 132 -3.09 17.79 -1.39
N ILE A 133 -3.76 16.65 -1.45
CA ILE A 133 -4.41 16.00 -0.31
C ILE A 133 -3.77 14.63 -0.17
N PRO A 134 -2.76 14.48 0.72
CA PRO A 134 -2.16 13.18 0.99
C PRO A 134 -3.22 12.14 1.38
N ALA A 135 -3.15 10.96 0.78
CA ALA A 135 -4.16 9.92 0.96
C ALA A 135 -4.23 9.39 2.41
N SER A 136 -3.16 9.55 3.19
CA SER A 136 -3.15 9.26 4.63
C SER A 136 -4.23 10.03 5.40
N LEU A 137 -4.54 11.28 5.03
CA LEU A 137 -5.61 12.08 5.66
C LEU A 137 -6.99 11.50 5.38
N VAL A 138 -7.23 11.12 4.13
CA VAL A 138 -8.47 10.50 3.72
C VAL A 138 -8.63 9.14 4.40
N SER A 139 -7.55 8.37 4.49
CA SER A 139 -7.52 7.08 5.18
C SER A 139 -7.90 7.22 6.66
N LYS A 140 -7.28 8.16 7.40
CA LYS A 140 -7.67 8.47 8.78
C LYS A 140 -9.13 8.90 8.89
N TYR A 141 -9.62 9.74 7.97
CA TYR A 141 -11.04 10.14 8.01
C TYR A 141 -11.99 8.97 7.78
N LEU A 142 -11.68 8.08 6.83
CA LEU A 142 -12.49 6.89 6.58
C LEU A 142 -12.50 5.94 7.78
N ASP A 143 -11.37 5.83 8.50
CA ASP A 143 -11.28 5.05 9.73
C ASP A 143 -12.19 5.58 10.85
N GLU A 144 -12.31 6.91 11.02
CA GLU A 144 -13.28 7.52 11.96
C GLU A 144 -14.73 7.11 11.65
N HIS A 145 -15.00 6.70 10.41
CA HIS A 145 -16.32 6.27 9.93
C HIS A 145 -16.42 4.75 9.79
N GLY A 146 -15.45 3.99 10.32
CA GLY A 146 -15.42 2.54 10.31
C GLY A 146 -15.17 1.92 8.93
N ILE A 147 -14.52 2.67 8.02
CA ILE A 147 -14.17 2.21 6.68
C ILE A 147 -12.66 2.00 6.61
N VAL A 148 -12.26 0.73 6.60
CA VAL A 148 -10.85 0.33 6.47
C VAL A 148 -10.40 0.45 5.01
N VAL A 149 -9.28 1.13 4.81
CA VAL A 149 -8.56 1.17 3.54
C VAL A 149 -7.56 0.02 3.51
N GLU A 150 -7.61 -0.80 2.45
CA GLU A 150 -6.72 -1.98 2.33
C GLU A 150 -5.25 -1.57 2.21
N LYS A 151 -4.98 -0.58 1.36
CA LYS A 151 -3.64 -0.04 1.14
C LYS A 151 -3.72 1.45 0.91
N THR A 152 -2.87 2.19 1.62
CA THR A 152 -2.68 3.63 1.42
C THR A 152 -1.26 3.85 0.86
N GLY A 153 -1.13 4.66 -0.18
CA GLY A 153 0.16 5.24 -0.60
C GLY A 153 0.13 6.76 -0.42
N PRO A 154 1.08 7.51 -1.03
CA PRO A 154 1.12 8.97 -0.87
C PRO A 154 -0.15 9.67 -1.38
N TYR A 155 -0.66 9.28 -2.56
CA TYR A 155 -1.82 9.89 -3.21
C TYR A 155 -2.83 8.87 -3.74
N ASN A 156 -2.84 7.66 -3.18
CA ASN A 156 -3.77 6.61 -3.58
C ASN A 156 -4.29 5.75 -2.43
N LEU A 157 -5.51 5.22 -2.61
CA LEU A 157 -6.23 4.37 -1.67
C LEU A 157 -6.76 3.13 -2.41
N LEU A 158 -6.52 1.94 -1.87
CA LEU A 158 -7.02 0.69 -2.44
C LEU A 158 -8.25 0.18 -1.67
N PHE A 159 -9.29 -0.18 -2.40
CA PHE A 159 -10.49 -0.85 -1.89
C PHE A 159 -10.74 -2.16 -2.64
N LEU A 160 -11.02 -3.22 -1.87
CA LEU A 160 -11.31 -4.56 -2.39
C LEU A 160 -12.81 -4.80 -2.45
N PHE A 161 -13.38 -4.84 -3.66
CA PHE A 161 -14.79 -5.15 -3.88
C PHE A 161 -14.99 -6.67 -3.93
N SER A 162 -14.86 -7.31 -2.77
CA SER A 162 -15.06 -8.76 -2.58
C SER A 162 -16.55 -9.14 -2.59
N ILE A 163 -16.84 -10.45 -2.61
CA ILE A 163 -18.21 -10.98 -2.49
C ILE A 163 -18.93 -10.54 -1.20
N GLY A 164 -18.19 -10.11 -0.17
CA GLY A 164 -18.72 -9.58 1.09
C GLY A 164 -18.99 -8.07 1.08
N ILE A 165 -18.66 -7.38 -0.01
CA ILE A 165 -19.01 -5.98 -0.25
C ILE A 165 -20.32 -5.93 -1.02
N ASP A 166 -21.38 -5.52 -0.33
CA ASP A 166 -22.70 -5.30 -0.90
C ASP A 166 -22.88 -3.85 -1.37
N LYS A 167 -24.08 -3.54 -1.88
CA LYS A 167 -24.43 -2.18 -2.30
C LYS A 167 -24.36 -1.19 -1.14
N SER A 168 -24.75 -1.59 0.07
CA SER A 168 -24.81 -0.72 1.24
C SER A 168 -23.43 -0.23 1.64
N LYS A 169 -22.43 -1.11 1.69
CA LYS A 169 -21.03 -0.76 1.97
C LYS A 169 -20.43 0.13 0.88
N ALA A 170 -20.72 -0.16 -0.39
CA ALA A 170 -20.27 0.68 -1.50
C ALA A 170 -20.85 2.12 -1.40
N MET A 171 -22.14 2.24 -1.02
CA MET A 171 -22.77 3.55 -0.79
C MET A 171 -22.23 4.25 0.46
N GLN A 172 -21.91 3.50 1.53
CA GLN A 172 -21.27 4.05 2.73
C GLN A 172 -19.90 4.65 2.39
N LEU A 173 -19.08 3.95 1.60
CA LEU A 173 -17.81 4.48 1.11
C LEU A 173 -17.99 5.74 0.26
N LEU A 174 -18.91 5.71 -0.71
CA LEU A 174 -19.20 6.88 -1.55
C LEU A 174 -19.65 8.10 -0.71
N ARG A 175 -20.50 7.86 0.29
CA ARG A 175 -20.92 8.88 1.25
C ARG A 175 -19.74 9.40 2.08
N GLY A 176 -18.87 8.51 2.55
CA GLY A 176 -17.65 8.88 3.27
C GLY A 176 -16.75 9.81 2.46
N LEU A 177 -16.52 9.51 1.17
CA LEU A 177 -15.71 10.32 0.27
C LEU A 177 -16.33 11.71 0.01
N THR A 178 -17.64 11.76 -0.25
CA THR A 178 -18.35 13.05 -0.45
C THR A 178 -18.38 13.90 0.81
N GLU A 179 -18.55 13.28 1.99
CA GLU A 179 -18.50 14.00 3.27
C GLU A 179 -17.08 14.45 3.62
N PHE A 180 -16.05 13.67 3.28
CA PHE A 180 -14.65 14.11 3.39
C PHE A 180 -14.43 15.38 2.59
N LYS A 181 -14.83 15.40 1.30
CA LYS A 181 -14.72 16.61 0.47
C LYS A 181 -15.47 17.79 1.10
N ARG A 182 -16.71 17.58 1.54
CA ARG A 182 -17.51 18.64 2.18
C ARG A 182 -16.81 19.21 3.43
N GLY A 183 -16.28 18.35 4.30
CA GLY A 183 -15.53 18.76 5.49
C GLY A 183 -14.22 19.47 5.16
N TYR A 184 -13.53 19.00 4.12
CA TYR A 184 -12.32 19.61 3.60
C TYR A 184 -12.57 21.01 3.04
N ASP A 185 -13.60 21.19 2.22
CA ASP A 185 -13.94 22.47 1.59
C ASP A 185 -14.47 23.49 2.61
N LEU A 186 -15.14 23.05 3.69
CA LEU A 186 -15.50 23.88 4.85
C LEU A 186 -14.31 24.21 5.77
N ASN A 187 -13.14 23.64 5.48
CA ASN A 187 -11.91 23.79 6.25
C ASN A 187 -12.12 23.56 7.76
N LEU A 188 -12.77 22.43 8.11
CA LEU A 188 -13.04 22.06 9.49
C LEU A 188 -11.74 21.92 10.31
N THR A 189 -11.84 22.09 11.63
CA THR A 189 -10.72 21.86 12.55
C THR A 189 -10.39 20.37 12.64
N ILE A 190 -9.12 20.04 12.92
CA ILE A 190 -8.71 18.64 13.12
C ILE A 190 -9.51 17.99 14.26
N ARG A 191 -9.78 18.73 15.35
CA ARG A 191 -10.64 18.27 16.45
C ARG A 191 -12.01 17.76 15.99
N THR A 192 -12.63 18.42 15.01
CA THR A 192 -13.95 18.04 14.50
C THR A 192 -13.88 16.99 13.40
N MET A 193 -12.91 17.11 12.49
CA MET A 193 -12.83 16.26 11.30
C MET A 193 -12.11 14.92 11.55
N LEU A 194 -11.09 14.92 12.43
CA LEU A 194 -10.25 13.77 12.77
C LEU A 194 -10.06 13.71 14.30
N PRO A 195 -11.12 13.44 15.07
CA PRO A 195 -11.08 13.49 16.54
C PRO A 195 -10.10 12.48 17.15
N SER A 196 -9.82 11.35 16.50
CA SER A 196 -8.84 10.36 16.94
C SER A 196 -7.42 10.86 16.75
N LEU A 197 -7.10 11.48 15.60
CA LEU A 197 -5.81 12.15 15.39
C LEU A 197 -5.59 13.29 16.40
N TYR A 198 -6.62 14.10 16.65
CA TYR A 198 -6.54 15.17 17.65
C TYR A 198 -6.21 14.63 19.05
N ARG A 199 -6.63 13.41 19.42
CA ARG A 199 -6.31 12.80 20.71
C ARG A 199 -4.86 12.32 20.80
N GLU A 200 -4.18 12.11 19.68
CA GLU A 200 -2.76 11.70 19.68
C GLU A 200 -1.87 12.83 20.23
N ASP A 201 -2.12 14.07 19.80
CA ASP A 201 -1.49 15.26 20.39
C ASP A 201 -2.44 16.48 20.35
N PRO A 202 -3.25 16.68 21.41
CA PRO A 202 -4.19 17.78 21.49
C PRO A 202 -3.54 19.16 21.44
N VAL A 203 -2.30 19.30 21.91
CA VAL A 203 -1.59 20.58 21.95
C VAL A 203 -1.11 20.94 20.56
N PHE A 204 -0.54 19.98 19.83
CA PHE A 204 -0.08 20.17 18.45
C PHE A 204 -1.22 20.50 17.49
N TYR A 205 -2.37 19.81 17.62
CA TYR A 205 -3.51 19.97 16.73
C TYR A 205 -4.51 21.06 17.15
N GLU A 206 -4.22 21.84 18.21
CA GLU A 206 -5.15 22.86 18.68
C GLU A 206 -5.29 24.01 17.68
N GLY A 207 -6.52 24.28 17.25
CA GLY A 207 -6.82 25.33 16.28
C GLY A 207 -6.44 24.99 14.82
N MET A 208 -5.63 23.96 14.60
CA MET A 208 -5.23 23.51 13.25
C MET A 208 -6.44 23.06 12.44
N ARG A 209 -6.45 23.39 11.15
CA ARG A 209 -7.52 23.04 10.21
C ARG A 209 -7.05 22.03 9.16
N ILE A 210 -8.01 21.33 8.57
CA ILE A 210 -7.71 20.22 7.65
C ILE A 210 -6.93 20.66 6.40
N GLN A 211 -7.20 21.83 5.84
CA GLN A 211 -6.48 22.31 4.65
C GLN A 211 -5.02 22.68 4.99
N GLU A 212 -4.79 23.24 6.18
CA GLU A 212 -3.44 23.53 6.67
C GLU A 212 -2.63 22.24 6.86
N LEU A 213 -3.23 21.22 7.49
CA LEU A 213 -2.58 19.92 7.67
C LEU A 213 -2.29 19.24 6.32
N ALA A 214 -3.25 19.25 5.40
CA ALA A 214 -3.07 18.68 4.05
C ALA A 214 -1.95 19.36 3.29
N GLN A 215 -1.94 20.70 3.26
CA GLN A 215 -0.90 21.45 2.58
C GLN A 215 0.47 21.26 3.25
N GLY A 216 0.54 21.24 4.58
CA GLY A 216 1.81 21.03 5.30
C GLY A 216 2.45 19.67 5.01
N ILE A 217 1.67 18.59 5.02
CA ILE A 217 2.17 17.25 4.65
C ILE A 217 2.53 17.18 3.16
N HIS A 218 1.74 17.81 2.29
CA HIS A 218 2.03 17.88 0.85
C HIS A 218 3.32 18.67 0.57
N ASP A 219 3.55 19.78 1.25
CA ASP A 219 4.76 20.59 1.13
C ASP A 219 6.00 19.84 1.60
N LEU A 220 5.90 19.03 2.67
CA LEU A 220 6.97 18.10 3.03
C LEU A 220 7.23 17.08 1.91
N THR A 221 6.17 16.49 1.36
CA THR A 221 6.27 15.53 0.25
C THR A 221 7.00 16.14 -0.95
N ARG A 222 6.75 17.43 -1.25
CA ARG A 222 7.43 18.20 -2.30
C ARG A 222 8.87 18.53 -1.94
N LYS A 223 9.12 19.02 -0.73
CA LYS A 223 10.46 19.35 -0.22
C LYS A 223 11.41 18.14 -0.31
N TYR A 224 10.90 16.97 0.06
CA TYR A 224 11.65 15.72 0.08
C TYR A 224 11.60 14.93 -1.23
N GLN A 225 10.87 15.39 -2.25
CA GLN A 225 10.73 14.71 -3.54
C GLN A 225 10.38 13.22 -3.40
N LEU A 226 9.48 12.90 -2.46
CA LEU A 226 9.21 11.51 -2.05
C LEU A 226 8.92 10.56 -3.23
N PRO A 227 8.07 10.90 -4.22
CA PRO A 227 7.80 9.99 -5.34
C PRO A 227 9.04 9.66 -6.18
N GLU A 228 9.93 10.63 -6.38
CA GLU A 228 11.15 10.45 -7.17
C GLU A 228 12.17 9.58 -6.42
N LEU A 229 12.39 9.85 -5.14
CA LEU A 229 13.27 9.03 -4.29
C LEU A 229 12.74 7.59 -4.18
N MET A 230 11.43 7.44 -3.99
CA MET A 230 10.79 6.13 -3.96
C MET A 230 11.00 5.39 -5.28
N TYR A 231 10.79 6.05 -6.43
CA TYR A 231 11.03 5.43 -7.73
C TYR A 231 12.48 4.96 -7.87
N LYS A 232 13.45 5.85 -7.59
CA LYS A 232 14.89 5.52 -7.71
C LYS A 232 15.33 4.40 -6.78
N ALA A 233 14.80 4.36 -5.56
CA ALA A 233 15.13 3.33 -4.57
C ALA A 233 14.73 1.93 -5.02
N PHE A 234 13.61 1.79 -5.74
CA PHE A 234 13.12 0.50 -6.24
C PHE A 234 13.56 0.18 -7.68
N ASP A 235 14.21 1.11 -8.37
CA ASP A 235 14.76 0.92 -9.73
C ASP A 235 16.15 0.25 -9.71
N VAL A 236 16.81 0.22 -8.55
CA VAL A 236 18.11 -0.44 -8.34
C VAL A 236 18.01 -1.50 -7.26
N LEU A 237 18.62 -2.67 -7.49
CA LEU A 237 18.66 -3.73 -6.50
C LEU A 237 19.93 -3.61 -5.63
N PRO A 238 19.82 -3.79 -4.30
CA PRO A 238 20.96 -4.09 -3.45
C PRO A 238 21.76 -5.30 -3.95
N GLU A 239 23.04 -5.40 -3.56
CA GLU A 239 23.89 -6.51 -3.98
C GLU A 239 23.68 -7.73 -3.06
N MET A 240 23.25 -8.87 -3.60
CA MET A 240 23.11 -10.11 -2.84
C MET A 240 24.49 -10.73 -2.53
N LYS A 241 25.01 -10.53 -1.32
CA LYS A 241 26.31 -11.06 -0.87
C LYS A 241 26.24 -12.52 -0.42
N VAL A 242 25.16 -12.87 0.26
CA VAL A 242 24.83 -14.24 0.65
C VAL A 242 23.35 -14.48 0.43
N THR A 243 22.94 -15.74 0.32
CA THR A 243 21.50 -16.04 0.23
C THR A 243 20.80 -15.74 1.56
N PRO A 244 19.48 -15.45 1.54
CA PRO A 244 18.72 -15.24 2.77
C PRO A 244 18.83 -16.41 3.77
N HIS A 245 18.96 -17.64 3.26
CA HIS A 245 19.21 -18.82 4.11
C HIS A 245 20.53 -18.70 4.87
N VAL A 246 21.62 -18.32 4.20
CA VAL A 246 22.93 -18.17 4.83
C VAL A 246 22.93 -17.00 5.83
N ALA A 247 22.32 -15.87 5.49
CA ALA A 247 22.15 -14.75 6.41
C ALA A 247 21.39 -15.18 7.68
N TRP A 248 20.29 -15.92 7.51
CA TRP A 248 19.52 -16.49 8.63
C TRP A 248 20.35 -17.45 9.49
N GLN A 249 21.19 -18.30 8.90
CA GLN A 249 22.08 -19.18 9.66
C GLN A 249 23.09 -18.40 10.51
N GLN A 250 23.58 -17.25 10.03
CA GLN A 250 24.46 -16.38 10.81
C GLN A 250 23.70 -15.68 11.95
N GLU A 251 22.49 -15.22 11.69
CA GLU A 251 21.62 -14.64 12.72
C GLU A 251 21.32 -15.64 13.85
N LEU A 252 20.99 -16.89 13.52
CA LEU A 252 20.78 -17.96 14.51
C LEU A 252 22.02 -18.25 15.39
N ARG A 253 23.22 -17.92 14.90
CA ARG A 253 24.49 -18.06 15.63
C ARG A 253 24.85 -16.83 16.44
N GLY A 254 23.99 -15.81 16.49
CA GLY A 254 24.27 -14.54 17.15
C GLY A 254 25.37 -13.71 16.45
N GLN A 255 25.61 -13.96 15.16
CA GLN A 255 26.59 -13.24 14.34
C GLN A 255 25.98 -11.99 13.70
N THR A 256 25.23 -11.24 14.50
CA THR A 256 24.60 -9.97 14.10
C THR A 256 24.90 -8.88 15.11
N GLU A 257 24.85 -7.64 14.63
CA GLU A 257 24.93 -6.44 15.45
C GLU A 257 23.97 -5.39 14.92
N GLU A 258 23.60 -4.44 15.78
CA GLU A 258 22.84 -3.27 15.38
C GLU A 258 23.79 -2.11 15.13
N ILE A 259 23.59 -1.43 14.01
CA ILE A 259 24.32 -0.22 13.62
C ILE A 259 23.34 0.89 13.28
N LEU A 260 23.82 2.13 13.22
CA LEU A 260 23.00 3.24 12.75
C LEU A 260 22.64 3.05 11.27
N LEU A 261 21.44 3.51 10.88
CA LEU A 261 20.96 3.41 9.50
C LEU A 261 21.95 4.03 8.50
N ASN A 262 22.52 5.18 8.83
CA ASN A 262 23.48 5.89 7.97
C ASN A 262 24.83 5.16 7.82
N GLU A 263 25.09 4.12 8.61
CA GLU A 263 26.29 3.27 8.55
C GLU A 263 26.04 1.95 7.79
N MET A 264 24.83 1.74 7.24
CA MET A 264 24.47 0.46 6.61
C MET A 264 25.17 0.17 5.28
N VAL A 265 25.71 1.20 4.62
CA VAL A 265 26.41 1.02 3.33
C VAL A 265 27.62 0.13 3.53
N GLY A 266 27.75 -0.91 2.71
CA GLY A 266 28.84 -1.88 2.81
C GLY A 266 28.64 -2.94 3.90
N ARG A 267 27.48 -2.97 4.58
CA ARG A 267 27.14 -3.99 5.59
C ARG A 267 26.06 -4.93 5.06
N VAL A 268 26.14 -6.22 5.42
CA VAL A 268 25.16 -7.23 4.98
C VAL A 268 23.94 -7.20 5.89
N SER A 269 22.76 -6.89 5.35
CA SER A 269 21.53 -6.86 6.14
C SER A 269 21.19 -8.25 6.69
N ALA A 270 20.90 -8.33 7.98
CA ALA A 270 20.45 -9.57 8.61
C ALA A 270 18.93 -9.77 8.43
N ASN A 271 18.18 -8.68 8.31
CA ASN A 271 16.72 -8.72 8.23
C ASN A 271 16.20 -8.10 6.93
N MET A 272 14.94 -8.41 6.61
CA MET A 272 14.24 -7.74 5.54
C MET A 272 13.91 -6.32 5.97
N ILE A 273 14.16 -5.34 5.10
CA ILE A 273 13.72 -3.94 5.28
C ILE A 273 12.52 -3.70 4.37
N LEU A 274 11.39 -3.33 4.96
CA LEU A 274 10.09 -3.18 4.29
C LEU A 274 9.46 -1.83 4.69
N PRO A 275 9.65 -0.78 3.88
CA PRO A 275 9.12 0.55 4.15
C PRO A 275 7.66 0.72 3.71
N TYR A 276 6.90 1.53 4.45
CA TYR A 276 5.56 2.01 4.10
C TYR A 276 5.56 3.54 4.00
N PRO A 277 5.39 4.12 2.80
CA PRO A 277 5.19 3.48 1.48
C PRO A 277 6.48 2.85 0.89
N PRO A 278 6.39 2.00 -0.15
CA PRO A 278 5.16 1.51 -0.81
C PRO A 278 4.59 0.21 -0.21
N GLY A 279 5.23 -0.39 0.78
CA GLY A 279 4.84 -1.69 1.35
C GLY A 279 5.31 -2.89 0.53
N VAL A 280 6.49 -2.78 -0.09
CA VAL A 280 7.16 -3.85 -0.87
C VAL A 280 8.59 -4.00 -0.34
N PRO A 281 9.14 -5.23 -0.23
CA PRO A 281 10.50 -5.44 0.28
C PRO A 281 11.53 -4.61 -0.48
N LEU A 282 12.32 -3.82 0.24
CA LEU A 282 13.36 -2.96 -0.33
C LEU A 282 14.76 -3.58 -0.18
N VAL A 283 15.00 -4.30 0.92
CA VAL A 283 16.24 -5.04 1.17
C VAL A 283 15.88 -6.41 1.74
N LEU A 284 16.50 -7.47 1.22
CA LEU A 284 16.36 -8.84 1.72
C LEU A 284 17.52 -9.21 2.68
N PRO A 285 17.33 -10.19 3.57
CA PRO A 285 18.43 -10.77 4.34
C PRO A 285 19.54 -11.27 3.41
N GLY A 286 20.79 -10.89 3.68
CA GLY A 286 21.95 -11.27 2.87
C GLY A 286 22.30 -10.28 1.75
N GLU A 287 21.47 -9.27 1.52
CA GLU A 287 21.78 -8.16 0.62
C GLU A 287 22.59 -7.06 1.32
N MET A 288 23.35 -6.31 0.52
CA MET A 288 24.18 -5.19 0.95
C MET A 288 23.85 -3.96 0.10
N VAL A 289 23.59 -2.83 0.77
CA VAL A 289 23.51 -1.53 0.09
C VAL A 289 24.93 -1.08 -0.21
N THR A 290 25.18 -0.72 -1.48
CA THR A 290 26.48 -0.26 -1.98
C THR A 290 26.34 1.14 -2.56
N ASP A 291 27.43 1.75 -3.03
CA ASP A 291 27.37 3.06 -3.68
C ASP A 291 26.45 3.06 -4.92
N SER A 292 26.37 1.94 -5.65
CA SER A 292 25.48 1.82 -6.81
C SER A 292 23.99 1.72 -6.44
N SER A 293 23.68 1.26 -5.23
CA SER A 293 22.31 1.18 -4.69
C SER A 293 22.05 2.21 -3.59
N ARG A 294 22.87 3.26 -3.50
CA ARG A 294 22.73 4.35 -2.53
C ARG A 294 21.32 4.98 -2.45
N PRO A 295 20.55 5.12 -3.55
CA PRO A 295 19.17 5.61 -3.48
C PRO A 295 18.26 4.83 -2.50
N VAL A 296 18.57 3.56 -2.21
CA VAL A 296 17.89 2.75 -1.19
C VAL A 296 18.02 3.38 0.19
N LEU A 297 19.25 3.73 0.59
CA LEU A 297 19.50 4.39 1.88
C LEU A 297 18.90 5.79 1.91
N ASP A 298 19.10 6.58 0.84
CA ASP A 298 18.59 7.96 0.77
C ASP A 298 17.06 8.01 0.94
N PHE A 299 16.34 7.03 0.39
CA PHE A 299 14.90 6.89 0.59
C PHE A 299 14.53 6.52 2.03
N LEU A 300 15.24 5.59 2.65
CA LEU A 300 15.00 5.21 4.05
C LEU A 300 15.28 6.36 5.02
N GLU A 301 16.37 7.10 4.83
CA GLU A 301 16.71 8.29 5.63
C GLU A 301 15.64 9.37 5.47
N MET A 302 15.24 9.67 4.23
CA MET A 302 14.16 10.62 3.95
C MET A 302 12.84 10.20 4.62
N LEU A 303 12.49 8.92 4.58
CA LEU A 303 11.29 8.41 5.26
C LEU A 303 11.36 8.65 6.77
N CYS A 304 12.52 8.42 7.40
CA CYS A 304 12.72 8.70 8.83
C CYS A 304 12.59 10.20 9.15
N GLU A 305 13.10 11.07 8.28
CA GLU A 305 12.99 12.52 8.46
C GLU A 305 11.54 13.02 8.29
N ILE A 306 10.84 12.61 7.23
CA ILE A 306 9.51 13.12 6.92
C ILE A 306 8.49 12.73 8.00
N GLY A 307 8.56 11.50 8.53
CA GLY A 307 7.63 11.02 9.55
C GLY A 307 7.90 11.55 10.96
N ALA A 308 8.95 12.34 11.17
CA ALA A 308 9.21 12.99 12.45
C ALA A 308 8.39 14.28 12.67
N HIS A 309 7.70 14.79 11.64
CA HIS A 309 7.12 16.15 11.65
C HIS A 309 5.69 16.23 12.23
N TYR A 310 4.84 15.24 11.97
CA TYR A 310 3.42 15.27 12.31
C TYR A 310 3.02 14.04 13.15
N PRO A 311 2.56 14.22 14.40
CA PRO A 311 2.08 13.11 15.24
C PRO A 311 0.99 12.30 14.53
N GLY A 312 1.05 10.97 14.57
CA GLY A 312 0.12 10.10 13.86
C GLY A 312 0.39 9.90 12.38
N PHE A 313 1.46 10.50 11.85
CA PHE A 313 2.00 10.25 10.51
C PHE A 313 3.46 9.77 10.58
N GLU A 314 3.78 9.00 11.63
CA GLU A 314 5.10 8.44 11.82
C GLU A 314 5.50 7.51 10.69
N THR A 315 6.81 7.44 10.46
CA THR A 315 7.42 6.51 9.55
C THR A 315 7.20 5.07 10.01
N ASP A 316 6.70 4.23 9.11
CA ASP A 316 6.56 2.80 9.34
C ASP A 316 7.51 2.03 8.42
N ILE A 317 8.62 1.55 8.98
CA ILE A 317 9.60 0.72 8.26
C ILE A 317 9.87 -0.52 9.09
N HIS A 318 9.37 -1.66 8.64
CA HIS A 318 9.69 -2.93 9.26
C HIS A 318 11.16 -3.27 8.98
N GLY A 319 11.89 -3.69 10.03
CA GLY A 319 13.32 -4.00 9.95
C GLY A 319 14.24 -2.86 10.39
N LEU A 320 13.69 -1.67 10.65
CA LEU A 320 14.39 -0.57 11.31
C LEU A 320 13.81 -0.33 12.71
N TYR A 321 14.67 0.11 13.63
CA TYR A 321 14.29 0.32 15.03
C TYR A 321 14.57 1.74 15.47
N ARG A 322 13.51 2.47 15.83
CA ARG A 322 13.63 3.83 16.35
C ARG A 322 14.18 3.82 17.77
N GLN A 323 15.26 4.55 18.00
CA GLN A 323 15.93 4.71 19.28
C GLN A 323 15.34 5.87 20.09
N LYS A 324 15.69 5.95 21.37
CA LYS A 324 15.17 6.98 22.30
C LYS A 324 15.55 8.41 21.90
N ASP A 325 16.67 8.58 21.22
CA ASP A 325 17.16 9.86 20.72
C ASP A 325 16.54 10.25 19.35
N GLY A 326 15.70 9.39 18.78
CA GLY A 326 15.06 9.58 17.48
C GLY A 326 15.85 9.02 16.29
N SER A 327 17.07 8.50 16.51
CA SER A 327 17.83 7.81 15.46
C SER A 327 17.23 6.45 15.13
N TYR A 328 17.62 5.86 14.00
CA TYR A 328 17.18 4.53 13.57
C TYR A 328 18.37 3.58 13.46
N THR A 329 18.21 2.36 13.96
CA THR A 329 19.18 1.27 13.79
C THR A 329 18.66 0.18 12.88
N VAL A 330 19.60 -0.55 12.27
CA VAL A 330 19.36 -1.73 11.43
C VAL A 330 20.23 -2.88 11.92
N LYS A 331 19.71 -4.11 11.83
CA LYS A 331 20.47 -5.31 12.18
C LYS A 331 21.24 -5.84 10.97
N VAL A 332 22.55 -5.97 11.11
CA VAL A 332 23.47 -6.45 10.07
C VAL A 332 24.26 -7.66 10.57
N LEU A 333 24.86 -8.42 9.65
CA LEU A 333 25.82 -9.46 9.99
C LEU A 333 27.12 -8.82 10.50
N LYS A 334 27.75 -9.44 11.51
CA LYS A 334 29.10 -9.07 11.94
C LYS A 334 30.10 -9.37 10.82
N ASP A 335 31.15 -8.57 10.75
CA ASP A 335 32.24 -8.71 9.78
C ASP A 335 33.12 -9.95 10.05
#